data_AF-A0A917FS86-F1
#
_entry.id   AF-A0A917FS86-F1
#
_cell.length_a   1.000
_cell.length_b   1.000
_cell.length_c   1.000
_cell.angle_alpha   90.00
_cell.angle_beta   90.00
_cell.angle_gamma   90.00
#
_symmetry.space_group_name_H-M   'P 1'
#
loop_
_entity.id
_entity.type
_entity.pdbx_description
1 polymer ?
#
loop_
_entity_poly.entity_id
_entity_poly.type
_entity_poly.pdbx_seq_one_letter_code
_entity_poly.pdbx_strand_id
1 'polypeptide(L)'
;MNLYRAFSQDDPRLDSREDELFMTIESLRCELLEVAQQRSLSDRAVVELSERLDGYILLAQNRMMESLRSRKAGAAHSKASQRITNNHTTLPQ
;
A
#
# COMPACT_ATOMS: atom_id res chain seq x y z
N MET A 1 -11.44 12.47 -8.17
CA MET A 1 -10.91 12.04 -6.87
C MET A 1 -9.80 11.02 -7.13
N ASN A 2 -8.54 11.44 -7.25
CA ASN A 2 -7.42 10.54 -7.50
C ASN A 2 -6.58 10.39 -6.22
N LEU A 3 -6.93 9.39 -5.41
CA LEU A 3 -6.18 8.99 -4.21
C LEU A 3 -4.77 8.48 -4.54
N TYR A 4 -4.51 8.14 -5.81
CA TYR A 4 -3.21 7.72 -6.32
C TYR A 4 -2.14 8.83 -6.24
N ARG A 5 -2.53 10.11 -6.25
CA ARG A 5 -1.55 11.23 -6.30
C ARG A 5 -0.89 11.53 -4.95
N ALA A 6 -1.48 11.09 -3.84
CA ALA A 6 -1.01 11.47 -2.50
C ALA A 6 0.21 10.66 -2.02
N PHE A 7 0.58 9.58 -2.72
CA PHE A 7 1.67 8.69 -2.32
C PHE A 7 2.89 8.74 -3.26
N SER A 8 2.80 9.55 -4.33
CA SER A 8 3.86 9.76 -5.32
C SER A 8 5.01 10.59 -4.77
N GLN A 9 6.02 9.93 -4.19
CA GLN A 9 7.40 10.40 -4.27
C GLN A 9 8.34 9.20 -3.98
N ASP A 10 8.93 8.67 -5.07
CA ASP A 10 10.37 8.35 -5.19
C ASP A 10 10.78 6.99 -5.83
N ASP A 11 9.89 6.12 -6.33
CA ASP A 11 10.34 4.97 -7.15
C ASP A 11 9.35 4.51 -8.25
N PRO A 12 9.61 4.80 -9.55
CA PRO A 12 8.75 4.39 -10.66
C PRO A 12 8.65 2.86 -10.85
N ARG A 13 9.56 2.07 -10.26
CA ARG A 13 9.49 0.59 -10.31
C ARG A 13 8.46 0.03 -9.33
N LEU A 14 8.20 0.74 -8.24
CA LEU A 14 7.15 0.36 -7.29
C LEU A 14 5.77 0.62 -7.89
N ASP A 15 5.62 1.73 -8.61
CA ASP A 15 4.38 2.06 -9.33
C ASP A 15 4.01 0.96 -10.34
N SER A 16 4.94 0.50 -11.18
CA SER A 16 4.65 -0.57 -12.15
C SER A 16 4.26 -1.90 -11.47
N ARG A 17 4.88 -2.25 -10.34
CA ARG A 17 4.58 -3.49 -9.61
C ARG A 17 3.26 -3.42 -8.83
N GLU A 18 2.86 -2.22 -8.40
CA GLU A 18 1.54 -1.98 -7.81
C GLU A 18 0.46 -1.96 -8.89
N ASP A 19 0.71 -1.33 -10.03
CA ASP A 19 -0.19 -1.33 -11.18
C ASP A 19 -0.45 -2.76 -11.68
N GLU A 20 0.58 -3.60 -11.82
CA GLU A 20 0.43 -5.02 -12.17
C GLU A 20 -0.43 -5.79 -11.16
N LEU A 21 -0.25 -5.51 -9.87
CA LEU A 21 -1.05 -6.13 -8.81
C LEU A 21 -2.52 -5.71 -8.93
N PHE A 22 -2.80 -4.43 -9.16
CA PHE A 22 -4.16 -3.94 -9.35
C PHE A 22 -4.81 -4.51 -10.62
N MET A 23 -4.06 -4.62 -11.72
CA MET A 23 -4.55 -5.26 -12.95
C MET A 23 -4.87 -6.74 -12.73
N THR A 24 -4.05 -7.44 -11.94
CA THR A 24 -4.31 -8.84 -11.57
C THR A 24 -5.59 -8.96 -10.74
N ILE A 25 -5.77 -8.08 -9.74
CA ILE A 25 -6.97 -8.03 -8.91
C ILE A 25 -8.20 -7.78 -9.78
N GLU A 26 -8.16 -6.80 -10.68
CA GLU A 26 -9.29 -6.48 -11.55
C GLU A 26 -9.63 -7.62 -12.50
N SER A 27 -8.61 -8.27 -13.07
CA SER A 27 -8.81 -9.42 -13.95
C SER A 27 -9.52 -10.57 -13.23
N LEU A 28 -9.07 -10.90 -12.01
CA LEU A 28 -9.71 -11.92 -11.17
C LEU A 28 -11.13 -11.53 -10.73
N ARG A 29 -11.40 -10.24 -10.50
CA ARG A 29 -12.75 -9.76 -10.20
C ARG A 29 -13.69 -10.01 -11.37
N CYS A 30 -13.28 -9.66 -12.58
CA CYS A 30 -14.07 -9.91 -13.79
C CYS A 30 -14.33 -11.41 -13.98
N GLU A 31 -13.28 -12.24 -13.90
CA GLU A 31 -13.39 -13.69 -14.02
C GLU A 31 -14.36 -14.27 -12.97
N LEU A 32 -14.24 -13.85 -11.70
CA LEU A 32 -15.12 -14.31 -10.63
C LEU A 32 -16.59 -13.93 -10.89
N LEU A 33 -16.82 -12.71 -11.38
CA LEU A 33 -18.15 -12.24 -11.76
C LEU A 33 -18.74 -13.06 -12.91
N GLU A 34 -17.94 -13.40 -13.91
CA GLU A 34 -18.37 -14.21 -15.05
C GLU A 34 -18.70 -15.65 -14.64
N VAL A 35 -17.83 -16.28 -13.83
CA VAL A 35 -18.04 -17.67 -13.38
C VAL A 35 -19.21 -17.76 -12.40
N ALA A 36 -19.34 -16.84 -11.46
CA ALA A 36 -20.43 -16.81 -10.48
C ALA A 36 -21.80 -16.50 -11.12
N GLN A 37 -21.84 -15.87 -12.30
CA GLN A 37 -23.09 -15.71 -13.06
C GLN A 37 -23.54 -17.03 -13.69
N GLN A 38 -22.61 -17.92 -14.02
CA GLN A 38 -22.90 -19.17 -14.73
C GLN A 38 -23.03 -20.37 -13.79
N ARG A 39 -22.54 -20.27 -12.55
CA ARG A 39 -22.44 -21.36 -11.59
C ARG A 39 -22.97 -20.96 -10.22
N SER A 40 -23.19 -21.96 -9.36
CA SER A 40 -23.50 -21.69 -7.95
C SER A 40 -22.32 -21.02 -7.24
N LEU A 41 -22.60 -20.15 -6.28
CA LEU A 41 -21.56 -19.57 -5.40
C LEU A 41 -20.86 -20.63 -4.54
N SER A 42 -21.50 -21.79 -4.35
CA SER A 42 -20.90 -22.95 -3.68
C SER A 42 -20.08 -23.86 -4.62
N ASP A 43 -20.03 -23.53 -5.92
CA ASP A 43 -19.20 -24.26 -6.87
C ASP A 43 -17.72 -24.09 -6.48
N ARG A 44 -17.00 -25.21 -6.46
CA ARG A 44 -15.60 -25.24 -6.05
C ARG A 44 -14.73 -24.26 -6.85
N ALA A 45 -14.99 -24.10 -8.15
CA ALA A 45 -14.22 -23.18 -8.98
C ALA A 45 -14.47 -21.71 -8.59
N VAL A 46 -15.71 -21.37 -8.20
CA VAL A 46 -16.06 -20.02 -7.72
C VAL A 46 -15.37 -19.75 -6.38
N VAL A 47 -15.37 -20.73 -5.47
CA VAL A 47 -14.72 -20.61 -4.16
C VAL A 47 -13.21 -20.44 -4.31
N GLU A 48 -12.53 -21.33 -5.05
CA GLU A 48 -11.08 -21.26 -5.26
C GLU A 48 -10.65 -19.93 -5.92
N LEU A 49 -11.44 -19.43 -6.88
CA LEU A 49 -11.19 -18.14 -7.52
C LEU A 49 -11.41 -16.97 -6.56
N SER A 50 -12.43 -17.03 -5.70
CA SER A 50 -12.69 -16.01 -4.67
C SER A 50 -11.57 -15.95 -3.61
N GLU A 51 -11.11 -17.11 -3.13
CA GLU A 51 -10.01 -17.19 -2.17
C GLU A 51 -8.70 -16.64 -2.76
N ARG A 52 -8.45 -16.92 -4.05
CA ARG A 52 -7.29 -16.39 -4.76
C ARG A 52 -7.35 -14.86 -4.87
N LEU A 53 -8.52 -14.31 -5.21
CA LEU A 53 -8.74 -12.86 -5.26
C LEU A 53 -8.51 -12.22 -3.88
N ASP A 54 -9.07 -12.81 -2.82
CA ASP A 54 -8.90 -12.33 -1.45
C ASP A 54 -7.42 -12.29 -1.03
N GLY A 55 -6.63 -13.29 -1.44
CA GLY A 55 -5.18 -13.31 -1.21
C GLY A 55 -4.46 -12.09 -1.82
N TYR A 56 -4.81 -11.70 -3.04
CA TYR A 56 -4.23 -10.51 -3.68
C TYR A 56 -4.73 -9.20 -3.08
N ILE A 57 -6.00 -9.14 -2.64
CA ILE A 57 -6.53 -7.96 -1.92
C ILE A 57 -5.77 -7.74 -0.61
N LEU A 58 -5.55 -8.80 0.17
CA LEU A 58 -4.76 -8.73 1.40
C LEU A 58 -3.31 -8.30 1.13
N LEU A 59 -2.70 -8.79 0.04
CA LEU A 59 -1.37 -8.36 -0.38
C LEU A 59 -1.33 -6.85 -0.70
N ALA A 60 -2.32 -6.34 -1.44
CA ALA A 60 -2.41 -4.92 -1.76
C ALA A 60 -2.58 -4.06 -0.49
N GLN A 61 -3.45 -4.48 0.43
CA GLN A 61 -3.66 -3.80 1.70
C GLN A 61 -2.39 -3.78 2.57
N ASN A 62 -1.64 -4.89 2.62
CA ASN A 62 -0.38 -4.97 3.36
C ASN A 62 0.66 -3.99 2.81
N ARG A 63 0.82 -3.89 1.49
CA ARG A 63 1.74 -2.92 0.85
C ARG A 63 1.36 -1.48 1.17
N MET A 64 0.07 -1.16 1.12
CA MET A 64 -0.43 0.16 1.49
C MET A 64 -0.11 0.50 2.96
N MET A 65 -0.29 -0.45 3.88
CA MET A 65 0.06 -0.25 5.29
C MET A 65 1.56 -0.08 5.53
N GLU A 66 2.40 -0.79 4.78
CA GLU A 66 3.86 -0.67 4.86
C GLU A 66 4.35 0.72 4.42
N SER A 67 3.78 1.28 3.35
CA SER A 67 4.09 2.64 2.91
C SER A 67 3.71 3.69 3.98
N LEU A 68 2.57 3.49 4.66
CA LEU A 68 2.12 4.35 5.76
C LEU A 68 3.06 4.29 6.97
N ARG A 69 3.53 3.09 7.35
CA ARG A 69 4.48 2.88 8.45
C ARG A 69 5.84 3.51 8.14
N SER A 70 6.32 3.35 6.92
CA SER A 70 7.61 3.91 6.48
C SER A 70 7.63 5.44 6.55
N ARG A 71 6.54 6.11 6.14
CA ARG A 71 6.38 7.57 6.30
C ARG A 71 6.38 8.01 7.76
N LYS A 72 5.77 7.24 8.66
CA LYS A 72 5.75 7.55 10.10
C LYS A 72 7.14 7.43 10.73
N ALA A 73 7.94 6.45 10.31
CA ALA A 73 9.33 6.30 10.77
C ALA A 73 10.23 7.47 10.32
N GLY A 74 10.10 7.93 9.07
CA GLY A 74 10.82 9.10 8.57
C GLY A 74 10.48 10.41 9.31
N ALA A 75 9.21 10.59 9.68
CA ALA A 75 8.76 11.76 10.45
C ALA A 75 9.26 11.78 11.92
N ALA A 76 9.52 10.61 12.51
CA ALA A 76 10.09 10.52 13.85
C ALA A 76 11.59 10.88 13.85
N HIS A 77 12.31 10.51 12.80
CA HIS A 77 13.74 10.79 12.66
C HIS A 77 14.07 12.28 12.48
N SER A 78 13.20 13.03 11.79
CA SER A 78 13.37 14.48 11.60
C SER A 78 13.10 15.30 12.87
N LYS A 79 12.27 14.81 13.80
CA LYS A 79 12.01 15.46 15.10
C LYS A 79 13.18 15.33 16.08
N ALA A 80 13.98 14.27 15.98
CA ALA A 80 15.16 14.07 16.85
C ALA A 80 16.33 14.99 16.48
N SER A 81 16.46 15.38 15.20
CA SER A 81 17.56 16.21 14.71
C SER A 81 17.45 17.70 15.07
N GLN A 82 16.32 18.16 15.62
CA GLN A 82 16.08 19.57 15.97
C GLN A 82 16.27 19.87 17.47
N ARG A 83 16.84 18.94 18.24
CA ARG A 83 17.04 19.09 19.70
C ARG A 83 18.50 19.23 20.12
N ILE A 84 19.38 19.71 19.22
CA ILE A 84 20.77 20.05 19.53
C ILE A 84 21.13 21.38 18.85
N THR A 85 20.72 22.50 19.42
CA THR A 85 21.48 23.76 19.44
C THR A 85 20.83 24.68 20.46
N ASN A 86 21.54 24.98 21.54
CA ASN A 86 21.64 26.29 22.22
C ASN A 86 22.12 26.08 23.66
N ASN A 87 23.42 25.82 23.81
CA ASN A 87 24.10 26.00 25.09
C ASN A 87 25.02 27.24 24.98
N HIS A 88 24.50 28.35 25.51
CA HIS A 88 25.18 29.34 26.35
C HIS A 88 26.68 29.61 26.10
N THR A 89 27.02 30.82 25.63
CA THR A 89 28.32 31.45 25.93
C THR A 89 28.10 32.93 26.18
N THR A 90 28.00 33.30 27.45
CA THR A 90 28.18 34.67 27.92
C THR A 90 29.49 34.70 28.70
N LEU A 91 30.53 35.27 28.10
CA LEU A 91 31.77 35.64 28.80
C LEU A 91 31.58 37.04 29.40
N PRO A 92 32.01 37.30 30.65
CA PRO A 92 32.10 38.66 31.18
C PRO A 92 33.47 39.27 30.88
N GLN A 93 33.48 40.51 30.37
CA GLN A 93 34.51 41.51 30.66
C GLN A 93 33.84 42.88 30.74
#